data_AF-A0A841TSI2-F1
#
_entry.id   AF-A0A841TSI2-F1
#
_cell.length_a   1.000
_cell.length_b   1.000
_cell.length_c   1.000
_cell.angle_alpha   90.00
_cell.angle_beta   90.00
_cell.angle_gamma   90.00
#
_symmetry.space_group_name_H-M   'P 1'
#
loop_
_entity.id
_entity.type
_entity.pdbx_description
1 polymer ?
#
loop_
_entity_poly.entity_id
_entity_poly.type
_entity_poly.pdbx_seq_one_letter_code
_entity_poly.pdbx_strand_id
1 'polypeptide(L)'
;MQLPDSTHAEISALCKQGDDLARAGHLEESKNKYVAALRLLPENHREWEAATWIYAAVGDVHFQMKNYDKAFKCFYNAAQCPKGLGNPYIHLRLGQLYYEQERLDQAADELTRAYMGAGIAIFMEDDPKYLEFLETRIAI
;
A
#
# COMPACT_ATOMS: atom_id res chain seq x y z
N MET A 1 -1.19 17.99 13.03
CA MET A 1 -2.58 18.54 13.01
C MET A 1 -3.54 17.40 13.30
N GLN A 2 -4.73 17.70 13.84
CA GLN A 2 -5.78 16.70 14.06
C GLN A 2 -7.01 17.10 13.25
N LEU A 3 -7.63 16.11 12.59
CA LEU A 3 -8.89 16.30 11.90
C LEU A 3 -10.01 16.51 12.92
N PRO A 4 -11.12 17.19 12.56
CA PRO A 4 -12.32 17.16 13.37
C PRO A 4 -12.76 15.71 13.64
N ASP A 5 -13.23 15.42 14.85
CA ASP A 5 -13.63 14.06 15.25
C ASP A 5 -14.67 13.44 14.31
N SER A 6 -15.60 14.25 13.81
CA SER A 6 -16.60 13.81 12.83
C SER A 6 -15.97 13.38 11.50
N THR A 7 -15.00 14.14 10.99
CA THR A 7 -14.26 13.80 9.76
C THR A 7 -13.42 12.54 9.96
N HIS A 8 -12.76 12.40 11.12
CA HIS A 8 -12.00 11.19 11.44
C HIS A 8 -12.91 9.95 11.49
N ALA A 9 -14.07 10.05 12.14
CA ALA A 9 -15.04 8.97 12.21
C ALA A 9 -15.59 8.57 10.83
N GLU A 10 -15.89 9.54 9.97
CA GLU A 10 -16.38 9.29 8.62
C GLU A 10 -15.32 8.61 7.72
N ILE A 11 -14.07 9.07 7.77
CA ILE A 11 -12.93 8.42 7.10
C ILE A 11 -12.80 6.98 7.58
N SER A 12 -12.85 6.76 8.90
CA SER A 12 -12.72 5.42 9.48
C SER A 12 -13.84 4.49 9.04
N ALA A 13 -15.08 4.99 8.98
CA ALA A 13 -16.24 4.24 8.51
C ALA A 13 -16.13 3.87 7.02
N LEU A 14 -15.67 4.79 6.18
CA LEU A 14 -15.45 4.55 4.75
C LEU A 14 -14.32 3.53 4.51
N CYS A 15 -13.20 3.66 5.22
CA CYS A 15 -12.12 2.68 5.14
C CYS A 15 -12.59 1.29 5.56
N LYS A 16 -13.33 1.18 6.67
CA LYS A 16 -13.89 -0.09 7.11
C LYS A 16 -14.81 -0.73 6.06
N GLN A 17 -15.69 0.06 5.43
CA GLN A 17 -16.53 -0.41 4.33
C GLN A 17 -15.69 -0.87 3.13
N GLY A 18 -14.62 -0.12 2.81
CA GLY A 18 -13.65 -0.52 1.79
C GLY A 18 -13.01 -1.87 2.08
N ASP A 19 -12.57 -2.10 3.33
CA ASP A 19 -11.94 -3.35 3.75
C ASP A 19 -12.91 -4.53 3.67
N ASP A 20 -14.15 -4.33 4.13
CA ASP A 20 -15.21 -5.34 4.08
C ASP A 20 -15.55 -5.72 2.62
N LEU A 21 -15.62 -4.74 1.70
CA LEU A 21 -15.84 -4.96 0.27
C LEU A 21 -14.64 -5.64 -0.41
N ALA A 22 -13.41 -5.26 -0.07
CA ALA A 22 -12.20 -5.88 -0.61
C ALA A 22 -12.11 -7.36 -0.22
N ARG A 23 -12.37 -7.67 1.06
CA ARG A 23 -12.43 -9.06 1.55
C ARG A 23 -13.50 -9.90 0.87
N ALA A 24 -14.60 -9.28 0.45
CA ALA A 24 -15.66 -9.93 -0.30
C ALA A 24 -15.42 -9.96 -1.83
N GLY A 25 -14.28 -9.45 -2.32
CA GLY A 25 -13.93 -9.43 -3.75
C GLY A 25 -14.59 -8.31 -4.56
N HIS A 26 -15.33 -7.40 -3.93
CA HIS A 26 -15.98 -6.26 -4.56
C HIS A 26 -15.00 -5.10 -4.77
N LEU A 27 -13.97 -5.33 -5.60
CA LEU A 27 -12.80 -4.44 -5.72
C LEU A 27 -13.15 -3.02 -6.18
N GLU A 28 -14.02 -2.87 -7.18
CA GLU A 28 -14.42 -1.55 -7.67
C GLU A 28 -15.20 -0.75 -6.61
N GLU A 29 -16.09 -1.40 -5.87
CA GLU A 29 -16.86 -0.77 -4.80
C GLU A 29 -15.95 -0.40 -3.62
N SER A 30 -15.02 -1.29 -3.27
CA SER A 30 -14.01 -1.06 -2.25
C SER A 30 -13.16 0.18 -2.56
N LYS A 31 -12.62 0.26 -3.79
CA LYS A 31 -11.89 1.43 -4.28
C LYS A 31 -12.70 2.72 -4.13
N ASN A 32 -13.98 2.70 -4.47
CA ASN A 32 -14.84 3.88 -4.36
C ASN A 32 -14.97 4.36 -2.91
N LYS A 33 -15.02 3.44 -1.92
CA LYS A 33 -15.05 3.80 -0.49
C LYS A 33 -13.74 4.44 -0.03
N TYR A 34 -12.59 3.87 -0.39
CA TYR A 34 -11.30 4.48 -0.02
C TYR A 34 -11.07 5.83 -0.71
N VAL A 35 -11.46 5.97 -1.98
CA VAL A 35 -11.37 7.26 -2.69
C VAL A 35 -12.28 8.30 -2.05
N ALA A 36 -13.48 7.92 -1.59
CA ALA A 36 -14.34 8.80 -0.81
C ALA A 36 -13.67 9.22 0.50
N ALA A 37 -13.04 8.29 1.23
CA ALA A 37 -12.28 8.61 2.44
C ALA A 37 -11.13 9.58 2.17
N LEU A 38 -10.39 9.37 1.08
CA LEU A 38 -9.28 10.23 0.68
C LEU A 38 -9.74 11.67 0.40
N ARG A 39 -10.92 11.85 -0.21
CA ARG A 39 -11.50 13.17 -0.52
C ARG A 39 -11.95 13.96 0.71
N LEU A 40 -12.10 13.31 1.86
CA LEU A 40 -12.40 13.99 3.12
C LEU A 40 -11.15 14.58 3.79
N LEU A 41 -9.96 14.16 3.37
CA LEU A 41 -8.73 14.77 3.86
C LEU A 41 -8.60 16.20 3.32
N PRO A 42 -8.10 17.14 4.14
CA PRO A 42 -7.73 18.47 3.66
C PRO A 42 -6.68 18.39 2.55
N GLU A 43 -6.57 19.45 1.75
CA GLU A 43 -5.51 19.60 0.76
C GLU A 43 -4.12 19.35 1.39
N ASN A 44 -3.16 18.94 0.57
CA ASN A 44 -1.83 18.46 1.00
C ASN A 44 -1.90 17.15 1.82
N HIS A 45 -2.44 16.08 1.23
CA HIS A 45 -2.55 14.75 1.86
C HIS A 45 -1.25 14.26 2.52
N ARG A 46 -0.08 14.68 2.05
CA ARG A 46 1.25 14.31 2.59
C ARG A 46 1.49 14.75 4.03
N GLU A 47 0.64 15.60 4.60
CA GLU A 47 0.72 16.00 6.01
C GLU A 47 -0.13 15.13 6.95
N TRP A 48 -0.94 14.22 6.39
CA TRP A 48 -1.93 13.45 7.14
C TRP A 48 -1.57 11.98 7.23
N GLU A 49 -1.40 11.46 8.44
CA GLU A 49 -1.10 10.03 8.66
C GLU A 49 -2.17 9.10 8.06
N ALA A 50 -3.44 9.51 8.10
CA ALA A 50 -4.53 8.79 7.46
C ALA A 50 -4.32 8.61 5.93
N ALA A 51 -3.66 9.55 5.26
CA ALA A 51 -3.37 9.43 3.83
C ALA A 51 -2.48 8.23 3.52
N THR A 52 -1.51 7.91 4.37
CA THR A 52 -0.63 6.75 4.21
C THR A 52 -1.45 5.47 4.09
N TRP A 53 -2.36 5.24 5.03
CA TRP A 53 -3.22 4.06 5.05
C TRP A 53 -4.21 4.04 3.89
N ILE A 54 -4.85 5.17 3.59
CA ILE A 54 -5.84 5.23 2.51
C ILE A 54 -5.18 5.01 1.15
N TYR A 55 -4.01 5.61 0.89
CA TYR A 55 -3.26 5.36 -0.34
C TYR A 55 -2.80 3.92 -0.46
N ALA A 56 -2.31 3.30 0.62
CA ALA A 56 -1.93 1.89 0.62
C ALA A 56 -3.14 1.00 0.29
N ALA A 57 -4.30 1.25 0.92
CA ALA A 57 -5.52 0.48 0.66
C ALA A 57 -6.03 0.61 -0.78
N VAL A 58 -6.03 1.82 -1.36
CA VAL A 58 -6.35 2.00 -2.79
C VAL A 58 -5.33 1.29 -3.67
N GLY A 59 -4.05 1.32 -3.27
CA GLY A 59 -2.95 0.63 -3.93
C GLY A 59 -3.16 -0.88 -3.98
N ASP A 60 -3.53 -1.49 -2.85
CA ASP A 60 -3.82 -2.92 -2.73
C ASP A 60 -4.96 -3.34 -3.63
N VAL A 61 -6.05 -2.57 -3.66
CA VAL A 61 -7.17 -2.84 -4.57
C VAL A 61 -6.70 -2.79 -6.03
N HIS A 62 -5.91 -1.79 -6.41
CA HIS A 62 -5.35 -1.73 -7.77
C HIS A 62 -4.39 -2.88 -8.06
N PHE A 63 -3.60 -3.32 -7.09
CA PHE A 63 -2.70 -4.46 -7.22
C PHE A 63 -3.48 -5.75 -7.48
N GLN A 64 -4.53 -6.02 -6.70
CA GLN A 64 -5.41 -7.18 -6.90
C GLN A 64 -6.11 -7.16 -8.26
N MET A 65 -6.46 -5.97 -8.75
CA MET A 65 -7.01 -5.78 -10.09
C MET A 65 -5.94 -5.84 -11.21
N LYS A 66 -4.67 -6.10 -10.90
CA LYS A 66 -3.52 -6.08 -11.82
C LYS A 66 -3.32 -4.73 -12.54
N ASN A 67 -3.82 -3.65 -11.96
CA ASN A 67 -3.64 -2.29 -12.44
C ASN A 67 -2.32 -1.70 -11.90
N TYR A 68 -1.19 -2.31 -12.26
CA TYR A 68 0.10 -2.05 -11.62
C TYR A 68 0.56 -0.58 -11.67
N ASP A 69 0.30 0.14 -12.77
CA ASP A 69 0.63 1.58 -12.85
C ASP A 69 -0.11 2.43 -11.84
N LYS A 70 -1.39 2.09 -11.57
CA LYS A 70 -2.21 2.82 -10.60
C LYS A 70 -1.81 2.44 -9.18
N ALA A 71 -1.59 1.14 -8.94
CA ALA A 71 -1.09 0.65 -7.66
C ALA A 71 0.25 1.33 -7.30
N PHE A 72 1.17 1.43 -8.26
CA PHE A 72 2.46 2.09 -8.07
C PHE A 72 2.30 3.55 -7.64
N LYS A 73 1.47 4.33 -8.34
CA LYS A 73 1.21 5.72 -7.97
C LYS A 73 0.64 5.85 -6.55
N CYS A 74 -0.23 4.92 -6.16
CA CYS A 74 -0.81 4.87 -4.82
C CYS A 74 0.26 4.61 -3.75
N PHE A 75 1.03 3.53 -3.87
CA PHE A 75 2.09 3.22 -2.89
C PHE A 75 3.22 4.26 -2.88
N TYR A 76 3.56 4.83 -4.03
CA TYR A 76 4.53 5.92 -4.11
C TYR A 76 4.06 7.17 -3.38
N ASN A 77 2.76 7.50 -3.45
CA ASN A 77 2.18 8.57 -2.63
C ASN A 77 2.13 8.19 -1.15
N ALA A 78 1.79 6.94 -0.82
CA ALA A 78 1.78 6.45 0.56
C ALA A 78 3.16 6.59 1.21
N ALA A 79 4.24 6.25 0.50
CA ALA A 79 5.63 6.39 0.97
C ALA A 79 6.01 7.86 1.29
N GLN A 80 5.37 8.83 0.64
CA GLN A 80 5.59 10.26 0.85
C GLN A 80 4.71 10.87 1.96
N CYS A 81 3.79 10.10 2.52
CA CYS A 81 2.94 10.51 3.63
C CYS A 81 3.58 10.14 4.98
N PRO A 82 3.08 10.68 6.11
CA PRO A 82 3.68 10.44 7.42
C PRO A 82 3.76 8.94 7.75
N LYS A 83 4.91 8.50 8.27
CA LYS A 83 5.24 7.09 8.54
C LYS A 83 5.28 6.18 7.31
N GLY A 84 5.07 6.70 6.11
CA GLY A 84 5.07 5.92 4.87
C GLY A 84 6.46 5.43 4.47
N LEU A 85 7.47 6.31 4.51
CA LEU A 85 8.84 6.03 4.07
C LEU A 85 9.52 4.89 4.84
N GLY A 86 9.10 4.62 6.08
CA GLY A 86 9.65 3.55 6.91
C GLY A 86 8.74 2.33 7.02
N ASN A 87 7.63 2.29 6.29
CA ASN A 87 6.65 1.22 6.41
C ASN A 87 7.07 0.01 5.54
N PRO A 88 7.41 -1.15 6.15
CA PRO A 88 7.88 -2.30 5.39
C PRO A 88 6.83 -2.87 4.44
N TYR A 89 5.52 -2.72 4.73
CA TYR A 89 4.45 -3.16 3.83
C TYR A 89 4.37 -2.32 2.55
N ILE A 90 4.62 -1.01 2.65
CA ILE A 90 4.68 -0.16 1.45
C ILE A 90 5.87 -0.57 0.58
N HIS A 91 7.02 -0.85 1.20
CA HIS A 91 8.19 -1.35 0.50
C HIS A 91 7.96 -2.72 -0.15
N LEU A 92 7.26 -3.63 0.53
CA LEU A 92 6.86 -4.92 -0.03
C LEU A 92 6.09 -4.72 -1.34
N ARG A 93 5.02 -3.91 -1.30
CA ARG A 93 4.16 -3.66 -2.46
C ARG A 93 4.88 -2.93 -3.59
N LEU A 94 5.74 -1.96 -3.28
CA LEU A 94 6.58 -1.30 -4.30
C LEU A 94 7.55 -2.28 -4.95
N GLY A 95 8.19 -3.15 -4.17
CA GLY A 95 9.09 -4.17 -4.68
C GLY A 95 8.40 -5.19 -5.58
N GLN A 96 7.21 -5.66 -5.18
CA GLN A 96 6.37 -6.52 -6.00
C GLN A 96 5.96 -5.84 -7.31
N LEU A 97 5.56 -4.57 -7.26
CA LEU A 97 5.20 -3.80 -8.45
C LEU A 97 6.38 -3.60 -9.40
N TYR A 98 7.58 -3.33 -8.88
CA TYR A 98 8.78 -3.27 -9.71
C TYR A 98 9.12 -4.63 -10.33
N TYR A 99 8.94 -5.71 -9.58
CA TYR A 99 9.16 -7.07 -10.08
C TYR A 99 8.21 -7.39 -11.24
N GLU A 100 6.91 -7.13 -11.09
CA GLU A 100 5.90 -7.34 -12.14
C GLU A 100 6.11 -6.44 -13.37
N GLN A 101 6.88 -5.36 -13.24
CA GLN A 101 7.28 -4.47 -14.31
C GLN A 101 8.68 -4.80 -14.88
N GLU A 102 9.29 -5.93 -14.50
CA GLU A 102 10.64 -6.35 -14.90
C GLU A 102 11.77 -5.38 -14.49
N ARG A 103 11.51 -4.50 -13.52
CA ARG A 103 12.47 -3.52 -12.98
C ARG A 103 13.21 -4.12 -11.79
N LEU A 104 13.98 -5.17 -12.07
CA LEU A 104 14.49 -6.09 -11.05
C LEU A 104 15.42 -5.46 -10.01
N ASP A 105 16.28 -4.52 -10.40
CA ASP A 105 17.19 -3.87 -9.43
C ASP A 105 16.41 -3.05 -8.39
N GLN A 106 15.37 -2.33 -8.85
CA GLN A 106 14.51 -1.56 -7.96
C GLN A 106 13.61 -2.46 -7.12
N ALA A 107 13.18 -3.60 -7.68
CA ALA A 107 12.46 -4.62 -6.93
C ALA A 107 13.32 -5.14 -5.76
N ALA A 108 14.58 -5.47 -6.03
CA ALA A 108 15.50 -5.97 -5.01
C ALA A 108 15.71 -4.94 -3.88
N ASP A 109 15.89 -3.67 -4.22
CA ASP A 109 16.07 -2.60 -3.23
C ASP A 109 14.85 -2.46 -2.29
N GLU A 110 13.64 -2.44 -2.85
CA GLU A 110 12.42 -2.29 -2.05
C GLU A 110 12.09 -3.55 -1.24
N LEU A 111 12.22 -4.74 -1.83
CA LEU A 111 11.99 -5.99 -1.10
C LEU A 111 13.03 -6.18 0.02
N THR A 112 14.27 -5.72 -0.18
CA THR A 112 15.28 -5.69 0.90
C THR A 112 14.84 -4.77 2.04
N ARG A 113 14.31 -3.57 1.75
CA ARG A 113 13.76 -2.67 2.77
C ARG A 113 12.59 -3.30 3.53
N ALA A 114 11.71 -4.01 2.83
CA ALA A 114 10.60 -4.76 3.43
C ALA A 114 11.12 -5.84 4.41
N TYR A 115 12.09 -6.64 3.95
CA TYR A 115 12.74 -7.67 4.77
C TYR A 115 13.43 -7.09 6.00
N MET A 116 14.22 -6.02 5.85
CA MET A 116 14.90 -5.38 6.97
C MET A 116 13.92 -4.83 8.03
N GLY A 117 12.73 -4.37 7.61
CA GLY A 117 11.75 -3.78 8.52
C GLY A 117 10.81 -4.79 9.20
N ALA A 118 10.52 -5.94 8.58
CA ALA A 118 9.52 -6.88 9.07
C ALA A 118 9.97 -8.36 9.08
N GLY A 119 11.19 -8.65 8.65
CA GLY A 119 11.72 -10.01 8.53
C GLY A 119 11.03 -10.82 7.44
N ILE A 120 11.27 -12.13 7.42
CA ILE A 120 10.76 -13.04 6.39
C ILE A 120 9.22 -13.17 6.41
N ALA A 121 8.59 -12.95 7.57
CA ALA A 121 7.16 -13.14 7.77
C ALA A 121 6.30 -12.27 6.82
N ILE A 122 6.81 -11.10 6.41
CA ILE A 122 6.08 -10.18 5.53
C ILE A 122 5.79 -10.75 4.13
N PHE A 123 6.54 -11.76 3.69
CA PHE A 123 6.38 -12.38 2.37
C PHE A 123 5.42 -13.57 2.38
N MET A 124 5.05 -14.10 3.56
CA MET A 124 4.43 -15.42 3.68
C MET A 124 2.98 -15.50 3.18
N GLU A 125 2.31 -14.34 3.03
CA GLU A 125 0.93 -14.26 2.53
C GLU A 125 0.85 -13.95 1.03
N ASP A 126 1.99 -13.66 0.38
CA ASP A 126 2.06 -13.30 -1.04
C ASP A 126 2.61 -14.45 -1.90
N ASP A 127 2.61 -14.24 -3.22
CA ASP A 127 3.22 -15.18 -4.17
C ASP A 127 4.70 -15.42 -3.82
N PRO A 128 5.15 -16.68 -3.63
CA PRO A 128 6.51 -16.98 -3.20
C PRO A 128 7.59 -16.44 -4.16
N LYS A 129 7.26 -16.17 -5.43
CA LYS A 129 8.20 -15.66 -6.43
C LYS A 129 8.95 -14.41 -5.97
N TYR A 130 8.35 -13.58 -5.11
CA TYR A 130 8.99 -12.35 -4.63
C TYR A 130 10.09 -12.63 -3.61
N LEU A 131 9.85 -13.57 -2.70
CA LEU A 131 10.86 -14.00 -1.73
C LEU A 131 11.96 -14.80 -2.43
N GLU A 132 11.58 -15.76 -3.28
CA GLU A 132 12.54 -16.55 -4.08
C GLU A 132 13.45 -15.63 -4.91
N PHE A 133 12.87 -14.60 -5.53
CA PHE A 133 13.65 -13.57 -6.23
C PHE A 133 14.62 -12.84 -5.29
N LEU A 134 14.15 -12.40 -4.12
CA LEU A 134 14.98 -11.68 -3.17
C LEU A 134 16.15 -12.55 -2.67
N GLU A 135 15.92 -13.85 -2.44
CA GLU A 135 16.95 -14.82 -2.06
C GLU A 135 18.05 -14.98 -3.12
N THR A 136 17.77 -14.68 -4.40
CA THR A 136 18.81 -14.62 -5.44
C THR A 136 19.68 -13.36 -5.38
N ARG A 137 19.26 -12.34 -4.62
CA ARG A 137 19.88 -11.01 -4.57
C ARG A 137 20.61 -10.74 -3.27
N ILE A 138 20.16 -11.31 -2.16
CA ILE A 138 20.74 -11.13 -0.83
C ILE A 138 20.82 -12.46 -0.08
N ALA A 139 21.72 -12.55 0.91
CA ALA A 139 21.70 -13.64 1.87
C ALA A 139 20.67 -13.31 2.97
N ILE A 140 19.69 -14.19 3.14
CA ILE A 140 18.56 -14.05 4.09
C ILE A 140 18.76 -14.99 5.27
#